data_AF-A0A2J6SXM4-F1
#
_entry.id   AF-A0A2J6SXM4-F1
#
_cell.length_a   1.000
_cell.length_b   1.000
_cell.length_c   1.000
_cell.angle_alpha   90.00
_cell.angle_beta   90.00
_cell.angle_gamma   90.00
#
_symmetry.space_group_name_H-M   'P 1'
#
loop_
_entity.id
_entity.type
_entity.pdbx_description
1 polymer ?
#
loop_
_entity_poly.entity_id
_entity_poly.type
_entity_poly.pdbx_seq_one_letter_code
_entity_poly.pdbx_strand_id
1 'polypeptide(L)'
;MTILQKSTRQVGIYHVTIWVLSTLLHIFYKEISISNLHNVQTVGPILFVAAPHSNDMIDPAMISSVLLFHLHHPVSFLAAERVMRRRFISMIATAMGCITLRRVWDRANLGRGRIFAPDITNEPQLIKGRGTRFDQDAKVGDFVMIVVAKQRILRAEISEIRGPQELYLKEGFTGLDNPKEVLTDSLYSLARKPESDNAFPSIFAKFKEGGAICMFPEGTTHDQSDLLPLKTGFAVIALSYLAANPHSTLNLVPCGIHHTNGHRFRSRAAVEFRAPIYVPKSLVERYRNGEEKGAVRELTEIVYQNLKEVTFKYPDSRVLDLAQALRRIYEPNSGLYPMDQKASLNKKMLKLLSDPQQDSRVKSLLRSANEYDLQLRDQGIQHHQIRYARLSWKHSLVLLFFQLGKLLLISPAIFPGLLLFTPVLILANSISKKKAKLAVATSPFKIQGLDVVASWKTLTAMAVTPFLYSFYTALLTYWAIQNQFCGVLPKDIRVGIVAAVGFILLSVITFVSFLTGDYAVATLKSLRPLLMLQRRRSSKQMRDMYNKQSVLQREVRVLIDLPSCE
;
A
#
# COMPACT_ATOMS: atom_id res chain seq x y z
N MET A 1 -31.42 -4.59 15.62
CA MET A 1 -30.98 -5.95 15.97
C MET A 1 -29.82 -6.34 15.04
N THR A 2 -28.53 -6.30 15.36
CA THR A 2 -27.73 -5.44 16.26
C THR A 2 -26.26 -5.76 15.94
N ILE A 3 -25.41 -4.76 15.68
CA ILE A 3 -23.95 -4.89 15.86
C ILE A 3 -23.61 -5.24 17.31
N LEU A 4 -24.53 -4.99 18.25
CA LEU A 4 -24.53 -5.55 19.62
C LEU A 4 -24.81 -7.08 19.69
N GLN A 5 -25.03 -7.76 18.56
CA GLN A 5 -25.20 -9.21 18.46
C GLN A 5 -24.05 -9.89 17.69
N LYS A 6 -22.99 -9.15 17.33
CA LYS A 6 -21.69 -9.80 17.23
C LYS A 6 -21.32 -10.20 18.64
N SER A 7 -21.22 -11.50 18.92
CA SER A 7 -20.83 -11.94 20.26
C SER A 7 -19.56 -11.22 20.66
N THR A 8 -19.43 -10.84 21.94
CA THR A 8 -18.27 -10.13 22.50
C THR A 8 -16.94 -10.73 22.01
N ARG A 9 -16.95 -12.04 21.74
CA ARG A 9 -15.88 -12.80 21.10
C ARG A 9 -15.48 -12.28 19.70
N GLN A 10 -16.41 -11.99 18.79
CA GLN A 10 -16.08 -11.48 17.44
C GLN A 10 -15.46 -10.09 17.48
N VAL A 11 -15.94 -9.22 18.37
CA VAL A 11 -15.35 -7.90 18.59
C VAL A 11 -13.94 -8.06 19.18
N GLY A 12 -13.77 -8.95 20.16
CA GLY A 12 -12.45 -9.28 20.71
C GLY A 12 -11.49 -9.83 19.65
N ILE A 13 -11.93 -10.76 18.80
CA ILE A 13 -11.13 -11.29 17.68
C ILE A 13 -10.69 -10.17 16.74
N TYR A 14 -11.58 -9.25 16.38
CA TYR A 14 -11.24 -8.09 15.56
C TYR A 14 -10.14 -7.26 16.21
N HIS A 15 -10.33 -6.85 17.47
CA HIS A 15 -9.37 -5.99 18.17
C HIS A 15 -8.00 -6.65 18.33
N VAL A 16 -7.97 -7.93 18.72
CA VAL A 16 -6.72 -8.70 18.81
C VAL A 16 -6.05 -8.80 17.43
N THR A 17 -6.82 -9.05 16.38
CA THR A 17 -6.27 -9.14 15.01
C THR A 17 -5.67 -7.81 14.56
N ILE A 18 -6.38 -6.70 14.75
CA ILE A 18 -5.87 -5.37 14.38
C ILE A 18 -4.67 -5.00 15.25
N TRP A 19 -4.65 -5.36 16.54
CA TRP A 19 -3.50 -5.14 17.41
C TRP A 19 -2.25 -5.92 16.96
N VAL A 20 -2.39 -7.20 16.60
CA VAL A 20 -1.30 -8.01 16.05
C VAL A 20 -0.78 -7.41 14.73
N LEU A 21 -1.70 -7.06 13.81
CA LEU A 21 -1.34 -6.44 12.55
C LEU A 21 -0.67 -5.07 12.76
N SER A 22 -1.18 -4.26 13.68
CA SER A 22 -0.57 -2.98 14.06
C SER A 22 0.86 -3.17 14.57
N THR A 23 1.09 -4.15 15.44
CA THR A 23 2.43 -4.47 15.96
C THR A 23 3.38 -4.87 14.82
N LEU A 24 2.91 -5.73 13.90
CA LEU A 24 3.70 -6.12 12.72
C LEU A 24 4.00 -4.94 11.81
N LEU A 25 3.05 -4.01 11.63
CA LEU A 25 3.25 -2.79 10.86
C LEU A 25 4.27 -1.87 11.52
N HIS A 26 4.29 -1.72 12.84
CA HIS A 26 5.30 -0.90 13.55
C HIS A 26 6.70 -1.55 13.60
N ILE A 27 6.78 -2.87 13.45
CA ILE A 27 8.05 -3.57 13.23
C ILE A 27 8.52 -3.33 11.79
N PHE A 28 7.62 -3.52 10.81
CA PHE A 28 7.92 -3.39 9.38
C PHE A 28 8.23 -1.96 8.95
N TYR A 29 7.43 -1.00 9.37
CA TYR A 29 7.61 0.43 9.13
C TYR A 29 8.28 1.07 10.33
N LYS A 30 9.29 1.90 10.09
CA LYS A 30 9.93 2.64 11.17
C LYS A 30 9.08 3.80 11.69
N GLU A 31 8.15 4.27 10.87
CA GLU A 31 7.33 5.43 11.13
C GLU A 31 6.06 5.33 10.28
N ILE A 32 4.91 5.45 10.91
CA ILE A 32 3.59 5.56 10.27
C ILE A 32 3.04 6.91 10.70
N SER A 33 3.02 7.88 9.78
CA SER A 33 2.50 9.22 10.09
C SER A 33 1.04 9.33 9.72
N ILE A 34 0.24 9.89 10.61
CA ILE A 34 -1.20 10.10 10.39
C ILE A 34 -1.45 11.59 10.25
N SER A 35 -2.12 11.99 9.18
CA SER A 35 -2.49 13.39 8.92
C SER A 35 -4.00 13.54 8.89
N ASN A 36 -4.49 14.64 9.46
CA ASN A 36 -5.89 15.06 9.36
C ASN A 36 -6.93 14.04 9.89
N LEU A 37 -6.55 13.25 10.91
CA LEU A 37 -7.45 12.25 11.53
C LEU A 37 -8.73 12.88 12.10
N HIS A 38 -8.68 14.15 12.53
CA HIS A 38 -9.83 14.90 13.02
C HIS A 38 -10.96 15.08 11.98
N ASN A 39 -10.68 14.91 10.68
CA ASN A 39 -11.69 14.95 9.63
C ASN A 39 -12.59 13.70 9.62
N VAL A 40 -12.15 12.61 10.26
CA VAL A 40 -12.93 11.37 10.33
C VAL A 40 -14.02 11.53 11.38
N GLN A 41 -15.27 11.56 10.93
CA GLN A 41 -16.43 11.60 11.82
C GLN A 41 -16.49 10.34 12.69
N THR A 42 -16.95 10.50 13.93
CA THR A 42 -17.12 9.40 14.89
C THR A 42 -18.57 8.91 14.97
N VAL A 43 -19.50 9.65 14.34
CA VAL A 43 -20.95 9.37 14.36
C VAL A 43 -21.47 9.23 12.94
N GLY A 44 -22.38 8.28 12.75
CA GLY A 44 -23.03 8.01 11.47
C GLY A 44 -22.22 7.09 10.55
N PRO A 45 -22.85 6.56 9.49
CA PRO A 45 -22.20 5.62 8.59
C PRO A 45 -21.09 6.30 7.78
N ILE A 46 -19.98 5.57 7.61
CA ILE A 46 -18.80 6.06 6.91
C ILE A 46 -18.43 5.12 5.78
N LEU A 47 -18.22 5.68 4.59
CA LEU A 47 -17.60 4.99 3.47
C LEU A 47 -16.26 5.66 3.16
N PHE A 48 -15.17 5.04 3.61
CA PHE A 48 -13.83 5.44 3.24
C PHE A 48 -13.55 5.02 1.79
N VAL A 49 -13.10 5.98 1.00
CA VAL A 49 -12.62 5.75 -0.35
C VAL A 49 -11.12 5.96 -0.32
N ALA A 50 -10.33 4.89 -0.39
CA ALA A 50 -8.89 4.93 -0.17
C ALA A 50 -8.10 4.73 -1.47
N ALA A 51 -7.06 5.54 -1.68
CA ALA A 51 -6.16 5.42 -2.83
C ALA A 51 -4.79 6.08 -2.54
N PRO A 52 -3.72 5.74 -3.28
CA PRO A 52 -3.62 4.60 -4.19
C PRO A 52 -3.64 3.27 -3.44
N HIS A 53 -4.03 2.18 -4.11
CA HIS A 53 -4.01 0.85 -3.52
C HIS A 53 -2.72 0.12 -3.89
N SER A 54 -1.66 0.40 -3.15
CA SER A 54 -0.35 -0.22 -3.41
C SER A 54 -0.19 -1.61 -2.80
N ASN A 55 -1.05 -2.04 -1.87
CA ASN A 55 -0.90 -3.33 -1.20
C ASN A 55 -2.22 -3.92 -0.67
N ASP A 56 -2.55 -5.13 -1.14
CA ASP A 56 -3.79 -5.86 -0.82
C ASP A 56 -4.03 -6.13 0.68
N MET A 57 -2.97 -6.18 1.50
CA MET A 57 -3.06 -6.56 2.92
C MET A 57 -2.59 -5.45 3.85
N ILE A 58 -1.48 -4.79 3.49
CA ILE A 58 -0.87 -3.75 4.31
C ILE A 58 -1.75 -2.51 4.33
N ASP A 59 -2.36 -2.12 3.21
CA ASP A 59 -3.20 -0.92 3.16
C ASP A 59 -4.46 -1.07 4.06
N PRO A 60 -5.25 -2.17 3.98
CA PRO A 60 -6.34 -2.41 4.92
C PRO A 60 -5.90 -2.48 6.38
N ALA A 61 -4.79 -3.19 6.65
CA ALA A 61 -4.27 -3.33 8.01
C ALA A 61 -3.85 -1.97 8.58
N MET A 62 -3.24 -1.11 7.75
CA MET A 62 -2.79 0.22 8.14
C MET A 62 -3.96 1.13 8.47
N ILE A 63 -4.95 1.25 7.56
CA ILE A 63 -6.18 2.02 7.83
C ILE A 63 -6.87 1.52 9.10
N SER A 64 -7.02 0.21 9.25
CA SER A 64 -7.65 -0.38 10.45
C SER A 64 -6.88 -0.03 11.72
N SER A 65 -5.55 -0.11 11.69
CA SER A 65 -4.71 0.17 12.85
C SER A 65 -4.77 1.63 13.29
N VAL A 66 -4.84 2.55 12.32
CA VAL A 66 -4.95 4.00 12.56
C VAL A 66 -6.32 4.34 13.15
N LEU A 67 -7.38 3.70 12.65
CA LEU A 67 -8.75 3.96 13.07
C LEU A 67 -9.17 3.19 14.34
N LEU A 68 -8.39 2.21 14.80
CA LEU A 68 -8.73 1.33 15.92
C LEU A 68 -9.10 2.10 17.20
N PHE A 69 -8.38 3.18 17.50
CA PHE A 69 -8.62 4.01 18.69
C PHE A 69 -9.45 5.27 18.40
N HIS A 70 -9.68 5.59 17.12
CA HIS A 70 -10.47 6.76 16.71
C HIS A 70 -11.95 6.43 16.54
N LEU A 71 -12.27 5.23 16.04
CA LEU A 71 -13.63 4.76 15.85
C LEU A 71 -13.99 3.71 16.90
N HIS A 72 -15.18 3.84 17.49
CA HIS A 72 -15.70 2.87 18.46
C HIS A 72 -16.30 1.61 17.81
N HIS A 73 -16.29 1.53 16.47
CA HIS A 73 -16.81 0.41 15.70
C HIS A 73 -15.79 -0.09 14.65
N PRO A 74 -15.78 -1.40 14.34
CA PRO A 74 -14.88 -1.98 13.36
C PRO A 74 -15.00 -1.37 11.97
N VAL A 75 -13.87 -1.07 11.34
CA VAL A 75 -13.79 -0.73 9.91
C VAL A 75 -13.70 -2.03 9.11
N SER A 76 -14.56 -2.17 8.10
CA SER A 76 -14.62 -3.37 7.27
C SER A 76 -14.25 -3.11 5.83
N PHE A 77 -13.63 -4.07 5.18
CA PHE A 77 -13.13 -3.91 3.81
C PHE A 77 -13.87 -4.81 2.84
N LEU A 78 -13.89 -4.42 1.57
CA LEU A 78 -14.40 -5.25 0.50
C LEU A 78 -13.27 -6.12 -0.08
N ALA A 79 -13.34 -7.43 0.14
CA ALA A 79 -12.32 -8.39 -0.30
C ALA A 79 -12.81 -9.22 -1.49
N ALA A 80 -12.02 -9.31 -2.56
CA ALA A 80 -12.37 -10.14 -3.73
C ALA A 80 -12.44 -11.64 -3.36
N GLU A 81 -13.36 -12.39 -3.98
CA GLU A 81 -13.53 -13.82 -3.71
C GLU A 81 -12.21 -14.60 -3.91
N ARG A 82 -11.42 -14.23 -4.92
CA ARG A 82 -10.09 -14.84 -5.17
C ARG A 82 -9.16 -14.76 -3.96
N VAL A 83 -9.22 -13.68 -3.20
CA VAL A 83 -8.44 -13.48 -1.96
C VAL A 83 -8.98 -14.40 -0.86
N MET A 84 -10.30 -14.46 -0.73
CA MET A 84 -11.01 -15.25 0.28
C MET A 84 -10.86 -16.78 0.09
N ARG A 85 -10.44 -17.26 -1.09
CA ARG A 85 -10.15 -18.69 -1.32
C ARG A 85 -8.85 -19.17 -0.66
N ARG A 86 -7.96 -18.25 -0.27
CA ARG A 86 -6.68 -18.62 0.36
C ARG A 86 -6.90 -18.78 1.87
N ARG A 87 -6.88 -20.02 2.38
CA ARG A 87 -7.18 -20.37 3.80
C ARG A 87 -6.65 -19.36 4.83
N PHE A 88 -5.35 -19.09 4.83
CA PHE A 88 -4.72 -18.22 5.83
C PHE A 88 -5.13 -16.74 5.67
N ILE A 89 -5.19 -16.24 4.44
CA ILE A 89 -5.59 -14.85 4.18
C ILE A 89 -7.08 -14.65 4.47
N SER A 90 -7.91 -15.65 4.16
CA SER A 90 -9.34 -15.67 4.46
C SER A 90 -9.61 -15.61 5.96
N MET A 91 -8.81 -16.32 6.77
CA MET A 91 -8.89 -16.27 8.22
C MET A 91 -8.63 -14.84 8.75
N ILE A 92 -7.56 -14.19 8.29
CA ILE A 92 -7.23 -12.81 8.69
C ILE A 92 -8.30 -11.83 8.20
N ALA A 93 -8.70 -11.91 6.93
CA ALA A 93 -9.72 -11.03 6.35
C ALA A 93 -11.07 -11.16 7.06
N THR A 94 -11.47 -12.38 7.42
CA THR A 94 -12.70 -12.63 8.19
C THR A 94 -12.59 -12.04 9.60
N ALA A 95 -11.43 -12.18 10.25
CA ALA A 95 -11.18 -11.60 11.57
C ALA A 95 -11.15 -10.06 11.53
N MET A 96 -10.70 -9.46 10.42
CA MET A 96 -10.80 -8.02 10.12
C MET A 96 -12.22 -7.58 9.72
N GLY A 97 -13.21 -8.49 9.69
CA GLY A 97 -14.59 -8.15 9.35
C GLY A 97 -14.83 -7.82 7.87
N CYS A 98 -13.94 -8.27 6.97
CA CYS A 98 -14.07 -8.06 5.53
C CYS A 98 -15.36 -8.69 4.97
N ILE A 99 -15.99 -7.98 4.04
CA ILE A 99 -17.14 -8.44 3.27
C ILE A 99 -16.63 -8.98 1.94
N THR A 100 -17.05 -10.20 1.59
CA THR A 100 -16.63 -10.82 0.33
C THR A 100 -17.38 -10.20 -0.84
N LEU A 101 -16.64 -9.68 -1.82
CA LEU A 101 -17.17 -9.31 -3.13
C LEU A 101 -16.93 -10.44 -4.12
N ARG A 102 -18.03 -11.00 -4.63
CA ARG A 102 -17.99 -11.99 -5.70
C ARG A 102 -18.14 -11.27 -7.03
N ARG A 103 -17.02 -11.03 -7.71
CA ARG A 103 -17.07 -10.52 -9.09
C ARG A 103 -17.28 -11.72 -10.02
N VAL A 104 -18.14 -11.56 -11.01
CA VAL A 104 -18.48 -12.61 -12.00
C VAL A 104 -17.24 -13.31 -12.57
N TRP A 105 -16.23 -12.49 -12.91
CA TRP A 105 -14.97 -12.92 -13.51
C TRP A 105 -13.98 -13.60 -12.55
N ASP A 106 -14.16 -13.52 -11.23
CA ASP A 106 -13.28 -14.21 -10.27
C ASP A 106 -13.47 -15.74 -10.31
N ARG A 107 -14.58 -16.21 -10.92
CA ARG A 107 -14.90 -17.63 -11.13
C ARG A 107 -14.74 -18.08 -12.57
N ALA A 108 -14.05 -17.29 -13.40
CA ALA A 108 -13.86 -17.65 -14.78
C ALA A 108 -13.05 -18.93 -14.92
N ASN A 109 -13.59 -19.90 -15.63
CA ASN A 109 -12.92 -21.15 -15.95
C ASN A 109 -12.55 -21.15 -17.43
N LEU A 110 -11.42 -21.77 -17.76
CA LEU A 110 -11.01 -21.93 -19.15
C LEU A 110 -12.07 -22.75 -19.89
N GLY A 111 -12.56 -22.22 -21.00
CA GLY A 111 -13.53 -22.90 -21.85
C GLY A 111 -12.91 -24.06 -22.60
N ARG A 112 -13.72 -25.05 -22.98
CA ARG A 112 -13.28 -26.16 -23.82
C ARG A 112 -13.20 -25.71 -25.28
N GLY A 113 -12.11 -26.05 -25.97
CA GLY A 113 -11.90 -25.65 -27.36
C GLY A 113 -11.39 -24.22 -27.53
N ARG A 114 -11.64 -23.65 -28.71
CA ARG A 114 -11.21 -22.30 -29.08
C ARG A 114 -12.35 -21.54 -29.75
N ILE A 115 -12.29 -20.22 -29.75
CA ILE A 115 -13.31 -19.37 -30.36
C ILE A 115 -12.73 -18.43 -31.40
N PHE A 116 -13.56 -18.08 -32.37
CA PHE A 116 -13.25 -17.13 -33.41
C PHE A 116 -14.49 -16.33 -33.80
N ALA A 117 -14.29 -15.11 -34.29
CA ALA A 117 -15.36 -14.27 -34.81
C ALA A 117 -15.27 -14.32 -36.35
N PRO A 118 -16.29 -14.85 -37.07
CA PRO A 118 -16.26 -14.97 -38.52
C PRO A 118 -16.12 -13.61 -39.23
N ASP A 119 -16.90 -12.62 -38.80
CA ASP A 119 -16.83 -11.24 -39.26
C ASP A 119 -17.15 -10.30 -38.10
N ILE A 120 -16.12 -9.89 -37.36
CA ILE A 120 -16.31 -9.02 -36.20
C ILE A 120 -16.69 -7.57 -36.57
N THR A 121 -16.49 -7.18 -37.83
CA THR A 121 -16.77 -5.83 -38.31
C THR A 121 -18.24 -5.65 -38.65
N ASN A 122 -18.85 -6.63 -39.32
CA ASN A 122 -20.26 -6.59 -39.69
C ASN A 122 -21.15 -7.31 -38.66
N GLU A 123 -20.63 -8.34 -37.99
CA GLU A 123 -21.36 -9.14 -36.99
C GLU A 123 -20.58 -9.25 -35.67
N PRO A 124 -20.35 -8.13 -34.95
CA PRO A 124 -19.56 -8.12 -33.70
C PRO A 124 -20.16 -8.99 -32.57
N GLN A 125 -21.41 -9.42 -32.73
CA GLN A 125 -22.15 -10.21 -31.76
C GLN A 125 -21.96 -11.71 -31.94
N LEU A 126 -21.61 -12.19 -33.15
CA LEU A 126 -21.53 -13.62 -33.44
C LEU A 126 -20.13 -14.17 -33.12
N ILE A 127 -20.09 -15.22 -32.30
CA ILE A 127 -18.86 -15.96 -32.02
C ILE A 127 -19.08 -17.44 -32.33
N LYS A 128 -18.13 -18.03 -33.06
CA LYS A 128 -18.11 -19.45 -33.38
C LYS A 128 -16.99 -20.17 -32.65
N GLY A 129 -17.21 -21.44 -32.35
CA GLY A 129 -16.31 -22.28 -31.59
C GLY A 129 -15.79 -23.48 -32.37
N ARG A 130 -14.53 -23.86 -32.12
CA ARG A 130 -13.91 -25.11 -32.58
C ARG A 130 -13.66 -26.01 -31.39
N GLY A 131 -14.28 -27.20 -31.39
CA GLY A 131 -14.19 -28.14 -30.26
C GLY A 131 -14.86 -27.62 -28.99
N THR A 132 -15.84 -26.72 -29.12
CA THR A 132 -16.62 -26.14 -28.03
C THR A 132 -17.92 -26.92 -27.81
N ARG A 133 -18.50 -26.79 -26.61
CA ARG A 133 -19.84 -27.30 -26.24
C ARG A 133 -20.58 -26.23 -25.44
N PHE A 134 -20.87 -25.09 -26.09
CA PHE A 134 -21.47 -23.92 -25.42
C PHE A 134 -22.82 -24.21 -24.78
N ASP A 135 -23.60 -25.08 -25.40
CA ASP A 135 -24.88 -25.61 -24.90
C ASP A 135 -24.78 -26.25 -23.50
N GLN A 136 -23.62 -26.82 -23.16
CA GLN A 136 -23.38 -27.49 -21.86
C GLN A 136 -22.52 -26.64 -20.93
N ASP A 137 -21.55 -25.91 -21.48
CA ASP A 137 -20.53 -25.21 -20.72
C ASP A 137 -20.96 -23.79 -20.31
N ALA A 138 -21.92 -23.18 -21.01
CA ALA A 138 -22.38 -21.80 -20.80
C ALA A 138 -23.91 -21.71 -20.61
N LYS A 139 -24.38 -20.61 -20.01
CA LYS A 139 -25.80 -20.23 -19.96
C LYS A 139 -26.00 -18.81 -20.50
N VAL A 140 -27.21 -18.53 -20.97
CA VAL A 140 -27.60 -17.16 -21.35
C VAL A 140 -27.43 -16.23 -20.14
N GLY A 141 -26.80 -15.07 -20.36
CA GLY A 141 -26.40 -14.13 -19.32
C GLY A 141 -25.01 -14.37 -18.71
N ASP A 142 -24.34 -15.49 -19.00
CA ASP A 142 -22.93 -15.67 -18.63
C ASP A 142 -22.03 -14.72 -19.44
N PHE A 143 -20.77 -14.61 -19.05
CA PHE A 143 -19.79 -13.78 -19.74
C PHE A 143 -18.73 -14.62 -20.42
N VAL A 144 -18.46 -14.30 -21.69
CA VAL A 144 -17.27 -14.79 -22.41
C VAL A 144 -16.15 -13.80 -22.21
N MET A 145 -14.95 -14.32 -21.92
CA MET A 145 -13.75 -13.52 -21.77
C MET A 145 -12.64 -14.04 -22.65
N ILE A 146 -11.92 -13.11 -23.27
CA ILE A 146 -10.74 -13.39 -24.09
C ILE A 146 -9.56 -12.57 -23.61
N VAL A 147 -8.36 -13.12 -23.76
CA VAL A 147 -7.12 -12.41 -23.48
C VAL A 147 -6.53 -11.93 -24.80
N VAL A 148 -6.41 -10.61 -24.94
CA VAL A 148 -5.86 -9.95 -26.14
C VAL A 148 -4.42 -9.51 -25.87
N ALA A 149 -3.64 -9.29 -26.93
CA ALA A 149 -2.25 -8.83 -26.91
C ALA A 149 -1.95 -7.89 -25.72
N LYS A 150 -0.87 -8.16 -24.98
CA LYS A 150 -0.52 -7.55 -23.67
C LYS A 150 -1.41 -7.93 -22.47
N GLN A 151 -2.02 -9.12 -22.48
CA GLN A 151 -2.83 -9.66 -21.37
C GLN A 151 -4.08 -8.83 -20.98
N ARG A 152 -4.64 -8.04 -21.92
CA ARG A 152 -5.90 -7.30 -21.67
C ARG A 152 -7.08 -8.26 -21.79
N ILE A 153 -7.93 -8.33 -20.77
CA ILE A 153 -9.11 -9.21 -20.77
C ILE A 153 -10.31 -8.44 -21.31
N LEU A 154 -10.79 -8.79 -22.50
CA LEU A 154 -12.08 -8.31 -23.02
C LEU A 154 -13.20 -9.22 -22.54
N ARG A 155 -14.40 -8.66 -22.40
CA ARG A 155 -15.56 -9.33 -21.80
C ARG A 155 -16.82 -8.97 -22.58
N ALA A 156 -17.70 -9.94 -22.75
CA ALA A 156 -19.01 -9.72 -23.35
C ALA A 156 -20.05 -10.64 -22.70
N GLU A 157 -21.26 -10.13 -22.49
CA GLU A 157 -22.40 -10.89 -21.96
C GLU A 157 -23.04 -11.71 -23.10
N ILE A 158 -23.34 -12.98 -22.83
CA ILE A 158 -24.00 -13.90 -23.75
C ILE A 158 -25.49 -13.56 -23.80
N SER A 159 -26.00 -13.20 -24.97
CA SER A 159 -27.42 -12.97 -25.21
C SER A 159 -28.16 -14.24 -25.61
N GLU A 160 -27.53 -15.10 -26.42
CA GLU A 160 -28.14 -16.33 -26.95
C GLU A 160 -27.08 -17.41 -27.18
N ILE A 161 -27.44 -18.68 -27.02
CA ILE A 161 -26.59 -19.84 -27.32
C ILE A 161 -27.30 -20.67 -28.39
N ARG A 162 -26.68 -20.81 -29.56
CA ARG A 162 -27.23 -21.60 -30.68
C ARG A 162 -26.40 -22.86 -30.88
N GLY A 163 -26.78 -23.90 -30.14
CA GLY A 163 -26.11 -25.20 -30.19
C GLY A 163 -24.68 -25.20 -29.61
N PRO A 164 -23.87 -26.22 -29.92
CA PRO A 164 -22.57 -26.43 -29.26
C PRO A 164 -21.47 -25.47 -29.72
N GLN A 165 -21.63 -24.83 -30.89
CA GLN A 165 -20.55 -24.10 -31.57
C GLN A 165 -20.86 -22.62 -31.85
N GLU A 166 -22.06 -22.13 -31.59
CA GLU A 166 -22.41 -20.73 -31.86
C GLU A 166 -22.94 -20.04 -30.61
N LEU A 167 -22.43 -18.85 -30.33
CA LEU A 167 -22.97 -17.97 -29.30
C LEU A 167 -23.16 -16.55 -29.85
N TYR A 168 -24.15 -15.86 -29.32
CA TYR A 168 -24.40 -14.45 -29.57
C TYR A 168 -24.11 -13.63 -28.32
N LEU A 169 -23.49 -12.48 -28.53
CA LEU A 169 -23.15 -11.50 -27.50
C LEU A 169 -24.13 -10.34 -27.55
N LYS A 170 -24.35 -9.68 -26.40
CA LYS A 170 -25.28 -8.54 -26.30
C LYS A 170 -24.81 -7.29 -27.05
N GLU A 171 -23.56 -6.86 -26.82
CA GLU A 171 -22.98 -5.63 -27.41
C GLU A 171 -21.58 -5.88 -28.01
N GLY A 172 -21.28 -7.14 -28.38
CA GLY A 172 -19.95 -7.56 -28.84
C GLY A 172 -18.84 -7.32 -27.79
N PHE A 173 -17.58 -7.48 -28.18
CA PHE A 173 -16.45 -7.12 -27.32
C PHE A 173 -16.14 -5.62 -27.44
N THR A 174 -16.32 -4.88 -26.34
CA THR A 174 -16.01 -3.45 -26.29
C THR A 174 -14.50 -3.21 -26.07
N GLY A 175 -13.94 -2.18 -26.73
CA GLY A 175 -12.53 -1.82 -26.59
C GLY A 175 -11.56 -2.67 -27.41
N LEU A 176 -11.96 -3.10 -28.61
CA LEU A 176 -11.07 -3.68 -29.62
C LEU A 176 -10.32 -2.53 -30.34
N ASP A 177 -8.99 -2.49 -30.23
CA ASP A 177 -8.18 -1.49 -30.94
C ASP A 177 -7.98 -1.88 -32.42
N ASN A 178 -7.95 -3.18 -32.72
CA ASN A 178 -7.86 -3.72 -34.08
C ASN A 178 -8.76 -4.97 -34.20
N PRO A 179 -9.94 -4.91 -34.84
CA PRO A 179 -10.90 -6.00 -34.84
C PRO A 179 -10.39 -7.27 -35.55
N LYS A 180 -9.61 -7.11 -36.62
CA LYS A 180 -9.22 -8.21 -37.53
C LYS A 180 -8.12 -9.14 -37.00
N GLU A 181 -7.35 -8.73 -35.99
CA GLU A 181 -6.19 -9.51 -35.49
C GLU A 181 -6.48 -10.36 -34.24
N VAL A 182 -7.65 -10.22 -33.60
CA VAL A 182 -7.81 -10.62 -32.19
C VAL A 182 -8.60 -11.94 -31.98
N LEU A 183 -9.37 -12.38 -32.97
CA LEU A 183 -10.37 -13.46 -32.80
C LEU A 183 -10.35 -14.48 -33.95
N THR A 184 -9.17 -14.94 -34.35
CA THR A 184 -9.04 -15.98 -35.39
C THR A 184 -8.97 -17.40 -34.82
N ASP A 185 -8.39 -17.59 -33.63
CA ASP A 185 -8.34 -18.89 -32.93
C ASP A 185 -7.94 -18.72 -31.45
N SER A 186 -8.80 -18.05 -30.68
CA SER A 186 -8.45 -17.55 -29.35
C SER A 186 -8.93 -18.50 -28.25
N LEU A 187 -8.10 -18.68 -27.22
CA LEU A 187 -8.54 -19.27 -25.96
C LEU A 187 -9.51 -18.33 -25.26
N TYR A 188 -10.51 -18.91 -24.61
CA TYR A 188 -11.55 -18.17 -23.92
C TYR A 188 -11.78 -18.72 -22.51
N SER A 189 -12.38 -17.90 -21.68
CA SER A 189 -12.87 -18.31 -20.37
C SER A 189 -14.34 -17.94 -20.24
N LEU A 190 -15.11 -18.82 -19.59
CA LEU A 190 -16.51 -18.61 -19.28
C LEU A 190 -16.64 -18.22 -17.81
N ALA A 191 -17.39 -17.15 -17.55
CA ALA A 191 -17.65 -16.65 -16.22
C ALA A 191 -19.16 -16.62 -15.96
N ARG A 192 -19.62 -17.40 -14.98
CA ARG A 192 -21.05 -17.50 -14.68
C ARG A 192 -21.58 -16.28 -13.95
N LYS A 193 -22.71 -15.75 -14.42
CA LYS A 193 -23.42 -14.67 -13.70
C LYS A 193 -23.93 -15.20 -12.35
N PRO A 194 -23.57 -14.59 -11.22
CA PRO A 194 -24.03 -15.06 -9.92
C PRO A 194 -25.54 -14.82 -9.77
N GLU A 195 -26.26 -15.83 -9.26
CA GLU A 195 -27.73 -15.84 -9.20
C GLU A 195 -28.33 -14.97 -8.08
N SER A 196 -27.68 -14.73 -6.93
CA SER A 196 -28.26 -13.82 -5.90
C SER A 196 -27.35 -13.27 -4.79
N ASP A 197 -26.06 -13.61 -4.73
CA ASP A 197 -25.22 -13.26 -3.57
C ASP A 197 -24.53 -11.89 -3.73
N ASN A 198 -25.35 -10.83 -3.70
CA ASN A 198 -24.89 -9.45 -3.74
C ASN A 198 -24.36 -9.03 -2.36
N ALA A 199 -23.20 -8.38 -2.30
CA ALA A 199 -22.67 -7.85 -1.04
C ALA A 199 -23.47 -6.66 -0.47
N PHE A 200 -24.42 -6.12 -1.25
CA PHE A 200 -25.22 -4.93 -0.92
C PHE A 200 -26.00 -5.03 0.39
N PRO A 201 -26.76 -6.11 0.69
CA PRO A 201 -27.48 -6.22 1.96
C PRO A 201 -26.55 -6.17 3.17
N SER A 202 -25.40 -6.86 3.10
CA SER A 202 -24.37 -6.84 4.15
C SER A 202 -23.75 -5.46 4.34
N ILE A 203 -23.55 -4.71 3.26
CA ILE A 203 -23.06 -3.33 3.28
C ILE A 203 -24.11 -2.41 3.90
N PHE A 204 -25.36 -2.52 3.47
CA PHE A 204 -26.46 -1.67 3.94
C PHE A 204 -26.76 -1.90 5.42
N ALA A 205 -26.74 -3.15 5.87
CA ALA A 205 -26.89 -3.49 7.28
C ALA A 205 -25.85 -2.76 8.13
N LYS A 206 -24.57 -2.82 7.71
CA LYS A 206 -23.47 -2.12 8.40
C LYS A 206 -23.67 -0.61 8.46
N PHE A 207 -24.09 0.02 7.35
CA PHE A 207 -24.34 1.46 7.35
C PHE A 207 -25.54 1.83 8.21
N LYS A 208 -26.63 1.04 8.23
CA LYS A 208 -27.77 1.28 9.11
C LYS A 208 -27.39 1.25 10.60
N GLU A 209 -26.36 0.51 10.94
CA GLU A 209 -25.83 0.44 12.31
C GLU A 209 -24.78 1.52 12.61
N GLY A 210 -24.57 2.47 11.69
CA GLY A 210 -23.56 3.53 11.84
C GLY A 210 -22.13 3.04 11.65
N GLY A 211 -21.93 1.84 11.09
CA GLY A 211 -20.60 1.27 10.89
C GLY A 211 -19.80 1.91 9.75
N ALA A 212 -18.52 1.54 9.69
CA ALA A 212 -17.58 2.02 8.68
C ALA A 212 -17.18 0.93 7.68
N ILE A 213 -17.15 1.30 6.40
CA ILE A 213 -16.63 0.46 5.31
C ILE A 213 -15.53 1.22 4.58
N CYS A 214 -14.45 0.53 4.24
CA CYS A 214 -13.38 1.06 3.42
C CYS A 214 -13.28 0.28 2.11
N MET A 215 -13.10 1.01 1.01
CA MET A 215 -12.89 0.41 -0.30
C MET A 215 -11.84 1.15 -1.12
N PHE A 216 -11.23 0.38 -2.01
CA PHE A 216 -10.21 0.85 -2.95
C PHE A 216 -10.82 0.89 -4.36
N PRO A 217 -11.25 2.08 -4.84
CA PRO A 217 -12.02 2.22 -6.09
C PRO A 217 -11.24 1.85 -7.36
N GLU A 218 -9.91 1.77 -7.32
CA GLU A 218 -9.09 1.25 -8.43
C GLU A 218 -9.40 -0.23 -8.72
N GLY A 219 -9.77 -0.97 -7.67
CA GLY A 219 -10.21 -2.36 -7.72
C GLY A 219 -9.13 -3.36 -8.19
N THR A 220 -7.86 -2.97 -8.13
CA THR A 220 -6.64 -3.77 -8.30
C THR A 220 -5.49 -3.08 -7.55
N THR A 221 -4.41 -3.80 -7.25
CA THR A 221 -3.18 -3.20 -6.70
C THR A 221 -2.17 -2.90 -7.78
N HIS A 222 -1.41 -1.81 -7.60
CA HIS A 222 -0.37 -1.41 -8.53
C HIS A 222 0.86 -0.80 -7.84
N ASP A 223 1.99 -0.80 -8.54
CA ASP A 223 3.25 -0.22 -8.08
C ASP A 223 3.40 1.27 -8.46
N GLN A 224 2.45 1.81 -9.25
CA GLN A 224 2.50 3.18 -9.76
C GLN A 224 2.16 4.22 -8.68
N SER A 225 2.73 5.41 -8.79
CA SER A 225 2.44 6.54 -7.90
C SER A 225 1.13 7.27 -8.24
N ASP A 226 0.68 7.17 -9.49
CA ASP A 226 -0.50 7.85 -9.96
C ASP A 226 -1.78 7.07 -9.65
N LEU A 227 -2.86 7.81 -9.47
CA LEU A 227 -4.21 7.27 -9.27
C LEU A 227 -4.69 6.60 -10.56
N LEU A 228 -5.02 5.30 -10.50
CA LEU A 228 -5.67 4.62 -11.61
C LEU A 228 -7.12 5.12 -11.80
N PRO A 229 -7.73 4.96 -12.99
CA PRO A 229 -9.13 5.26 -13.19
C PRO A 229 -10.03 4.56 -12.17
N LEU A 230 -10.89 5.35 -11.52
CA LEU A 230 -11.75 4.84 -10.47
C LEU A 230 -12.92 4.04 -11.04
N LYS A 231 -13.22 2.90 -10.42
CA LYS A 231 -14.46 2.18 -10.66
C LYS A 231 -15.59 2.85 -9.90
N THR A 232 -16.77 2.88 -10.52
CA THR A 232 -17.98 3.56 -10.02
C THR A 232 -18.67 2.83 -8.85
N GLY A 233 -18.20 1.65 -8.44
CA GLY A 233 -18.89 0.81 -7.46
C GLY A 233 -19.14 1.50 -6.11
N PHE A 234 -18.24 2.37 -5.65
CA PHE A 234 -18.45 3.14 -4.42
C PHE A 234 -19.61 4.15 -4.55
N ALA A 235 -19.71 4.81 -5.71
CA ALA A 235 -20.77 5.78 -5.98
C ALA A 235 -22.12 5.09 -6.10
N VAL A 236 -22.18 3.91 -6.73
CA VAL A 236 -23.39 3.07 -6.74
C VAL A 236 -23.80 2.71 -5.32
N ILE A 237 -22.88 2.18 -4.50
CA ILE A 237 -23.18 1.82 -3.10
C ILE A 237 -23.73 3.03 -2.32
N ALA A 238 -23.08 4.20 -2.45
CA ALA A 238 -23.46 5.41 -1.74
C ALA A 238 -24.85 5.92 -2.15
N LEU A 239 -25.09 6.05 -3.46
CA LEU A 239 -26.36 6.54 -3.99
C LEU A 239 -27.50 5.54 -3.71
N SER A 240 -27.29 4.24 -3.91
CA SER A 240 -28.31 3.23 -3.60
C SER A 240 -28.66 3.21 -2.12
N TYR A 241 -27.68 3.38 -1.22
CA TYR A 241 -27.94 3.43 0.23
C TYR A 241 -28.75 4.67 0.63
N LEU A 242 -28.39 5.85 0.12
CA LEU A 242 -29.10 7.11 0.40
C LEU A 242 -30.48 7.14 -0.26
N ALA A 243 -30.62 6.55 -1.46
CA ALA A 243 -31.90 6.37 -2.13
C ALA A 243 -32.84 5.46 -1.31
N ALA A 244 -32.31 4.43 -0.65
CA ALA A 244 -33.11 3.58 0.24
C ALA A 244 -33.33 4.17 1.65
N ASN A 245 -32.51 5.12 2.09
CA ASN A 245 -32.54 5.68 3.45
C ASN A 245 -32.42 7.22 3.43
N PRO A 246 -33.48 7.96 3.06
CA PRO A 246 -33.41 9.42 2.86
C PRO A 246 -33.01 10.24 4.10
N HIS A 247 -33.21 9.71 5.30
CA HIS A 247 -32.84 10.38 6.56
C HIS A 247 -31.39 10.13 7.00
N SER A 248 -30.67 9.24 6.32
CA SER A 248 -29.29 8.89 6.68
C SER A 248 -28.30 9.86 6.05
N THR A 249 -27.26 10.23 6.80
CA THR A 249 -26.13 11.03 6.32
C THR A 249 -24.91 10.12 6.17
N LEU A 250 -24.73 9.56 4.97
CA LEU A 250 -23.54 8.76 4.64
C LEU A 250 -22.34 9.68 4.40
N ASN A 251 -21.28 9.50 5.18
CA ASN A 251 -20.06 10.26 5.07
C ASN A 251 -19.08 9.57 4.12
N LEU A 252 -18.77 10.18 2.98
CA LEU A 252 -17.71 9.70 2.10
C LEU A 252 -16.38 10.33 2.50
N VAL A 253 -15.43 9.55 2.98
CA VAL A 253 -14.13 10.08 3.46
C VAL A 253 -13.01 9.66 2.51
N PRO A 254 -12.44 10.58 1.71
CA PRO A 254 -11.27 10.29 0.92
C PRO A 254 -10.05 10.04 1.81
N CYS A 255 -9.32 8.96 1.54
CA CYS A 255 -8.14 8.55 2.28
C CYS A 255 -6.94 8.36 1.34
N GLY A 256 -5.85 9.06 1.62
CA GLY A 256 -4.57 8.93 0.92
C GLY A 256 -3.64 7.96 1.65
N ILE A 257 -3.08 6.97 0.96
CA ILE A 257 -2.05 6.07 1.52
C ILE A 257 -0.74 6.24 0.77
N HIS A 258 0.34 6.50 1.51
CA HIS A 258 1.65 6.75 0.93
C HIS A 258 2.71 5.83 1.50
N HIS A 259 3.48 5.18 0.62
CA HIS A 259 4.58 4.31 1.01
C HIS A 259 5.91 4.87 0.51
N THR A 260 6.86 5.11 1.40
CA THR A 260 8.22 5.47 1.01
C THR A 260 9.07 4.22 0.82
N ASN A 261 9.20 3.73 -0.40
CA ASN A 261 9.80 2.41 -0.69
C ASN A 261 9.10 1.27 0.08
N GLY A 262 7.78 1.13 -0.07
CA GLY A 262 6.96 0.19 0.73
C GLY A 262 7.40 -1.27 0.72
N HIS A 263 8.17 -1.70 -0.27
CA HIS A 263 8.74 -3.05 -0.34
C HIS A 263 9.92 -3.29 0.63
N ARG A 264 10.53 -2.23 1.20
CA ARG A 264 11.69 -2.33 2.10
C ARG A 264 11.27 -2.39 3.55
N PHE A 265 11.95 -3.26 4.30
CA PHE A 265 11.84 -3.29 5.76
C PHE A 265 12.41 -1.98 6.34
N ARG A 266 11.82 -1.49 7.43
CA ARG A 266 12.07 -0.17 8.04
C ARG A 266 11.84 1.01 7.07
N SER A 267 10.92 0.86 6.12
CA SER A 267 10.40 1.97 5.31
C SER A 267 9.46 2.87 6.14
N ARG A 268 8.98 3.99 5.59
CA ARG A 268 7.93 4.81 6.22
C ARG A 268 6.65 4.73 5.43
N ALA A 269 5.53 4.85 6.12
CA ALA A 269 4.23 5.04 5.50
C ALA A 269 3.52 6.27 6.06
N ALA A 270 2.56 6.79 5.33
CA ALA A 270 1.68 7.85 5.78
C ALA A 270 0.23 7.56 5.38
N VAL A 271 -0.70 7.94 6.24
CA VAL A 271 -2.14 7.91 5.97
C VAL A 271 -2.68 9.31 6.18
N GLU A 272 -3.43 9.82 5.21
CA GLU A 272 -4.05 11.15 5.25
C GLU A 272 -5.56 11.05 5.02
N PHE A 273 -6.36 11.69 5.88
CA PHE A 273 -7.82 11.72 5.74
C PHE A 273 -8.31 13.12 5.34
N ARG A 274 -9.21 13.20 4.37
CA ARG A 274 -9.85 14.47 3.99
C ARG A 274 -11.18 14.69 4.68
N ALA A 275 -11.62 15.94 4.61
CA ALA A 275 -12.96 16.33 5.01
C ALA A 275 -14.01 15.42 4.32
N PRO A 276 -15.06 15.03 5.05
CA PRO A 276 -16.10 14.18 4.50
C PRO A 276 -16.83 14.90 3.36
N ILE A 277 -17.04 14.18 2.27
CA ILE A 277 -17.88 14.59 1.16
C ILE A 277 -19.30 14.13 1.49
N TYR A 278 -20.21 15.10 1.60
CA TYR A 278 -21.63 14.84 1.72
C TYR A 278 -22.23 14.73 0.31
N VAL A 279 -22.93 13.64 0.04
CA VAL A 279 -23.58 13.44 -1.26
C VAL A 279 -24.71 14.45 -1.42
N PRO A 280 -24.71 15.30 -2.47
CA PRO A 280 -25.79 16.23 -2.73
C PRO A 280 -27.15 15.52 -2.88
N LYS A 281 -28.20 16.05 -2.26
CA LYS A 281 -29.56 15.49 -2.35
C LYS A 281 -30.07 15.41 -3.79
N SER A 282 -29.71 16.39 -4.62
CA SER A 282 -30.02 16.42 -6.06
C SER A 282 -29.50 15.19 -6.82
N LEU A 283 -28.32 14.67 -6.46
CA LEU A 283 -27.78 13.45 -7.06
C LEU A 283 -28.57 12.21 -6.64
N VAL A 284 -29.04 12.17 -5.39
CA VAL A 284 -29.86 11.05 -4.88
C VAL A 284 -31.23 11.05 -5.57
N GLU A 285 -31.84 12.23 -5.77
CA GLU A 285 -33.12 12.37 -6.48
C GLU A 285 -33.00 12.00 -7.96
N ARG A 286 -31.97 12.48 -8.65
CA ARG A 286 -31.68 12.07 -10.04
C ARG A 286 -31.48 10.57 -10.17
N TYR A 287 -30.76 9.97 -9.22
CA TYR A 287 -30.58 8.52 -9.17
C TYR A 287 -31.92 7.77 -8.99
N ARG A 288 -32.82 8.25 -8.11
CA ARG A 288 -34.16 7.67 -7.95
C ARG A 288 -35.06 7.83 -9.19
N ASN A 289 -34.92 8.94 -9.89
CA ASN A 289 -35.74 9.26 -11.06
C ASN A 289 -35.27 8.58 -12.36
N GLY A 290 -34.34 7.61 -12.27
CA GLY A 290 -33.87 6.81 -13.40
C GLY A 290 -32.63 7.34 -14.10
N GLU A 291 -32.08 8.49 -13.70
CA GLU A 291 -30.83 9.04 -14.25
C GLU A 291 -29.57 8.47 -13.55
N GLU A 292 -29.58 7.16 -13.30
CA GLU A 292 -28.59 6.49 -12.46
C GLU A 292 -27.14 6.71 -12.95
N LYS A 293 -26.92 6.54 -14.26
CA LYS A 293 -25.58 6.65 -14.86
C LYS A 293 -24.99 8.06 -14.72
N GLY A 294 -25.82 9.09 -14.89
CA GLY A 294 -25.41 10.49 -14.78
C GLY A 294 -25.00 10.83 -13.35
N ALA A 295 -25.85 10.50 -12.38
CA ALA A 295 -25.59 10.75 -10.97
C ALA A 295 -24.35 9.99 -10.45
N VAL A 296 -24.20 8.71 -10.85
CA VAL A 296 -23.03 7.89 -10.48
C VAL A 296 -21.75 8.47 -11.05
N ARG A 297 -21.75 8.93 -12.32
CA ARG A 297 -20.58 9.53 -12.96
C ARG A 297 -20.16 10.82 -12.26
N GLU A 298 -21.13 11.69 -11.95
CA GLU A 298 -20.86 12.95 -11.28
C GLU A 298 -20.30 12.76 -9.86
N LEU A 299 -20.91 11.87 -9.06
CA LEU A 299 -20.37 11.54 -7.74
C LEU A 299 -18.97 10.92 -7.82
N THR A 300 -18.73 10.09 -8.84
CA THR A 300 -17.40 9.50 -9.07
C THR A 300 -16.36 10.59 -9.35
N GLU A 301 -16.70 11.59 -10.15
CA GLU A 301 -15.82 12.71 -10.48
C GLU A 301 -15.53 13.59 -9.26
N ILE A 302 -16.55 13.91 -8.45
CA ILE A 302 -16.38 14.67 -7.19
C ILE A 302 -15.38 13.97 -6.27
N VAL A 303 -15.54 12.66 -6.07
CA VAL A 303 -14.64 11.87 -5.22
C VAL A 303 -13.25 11.72 -5.86
N TYR A 304 -13.15 11.59 -7.18
CA TYR A 304 -11.87 11.55 -7.89
C TYR A 304 -11.05 12.81 -7.66
N GLN A 305 -11.64 14.00 -7.81
CA GLN A 305 -10.93 15.27 -7.59
C GLN A 305 -10.43 15.39 -6.15
N ASN A 306 -11.26 15.01 -5.17
CA ASN A 306 -10.84 15.01 -3.76
C ASN A 306 -9.72 13.99 -3.47
N LEU A 307 -9.79 12.80 -4.05
CA LEU A 307 -8.74 11.78 -3.91
C LEU A 307 -7.43 12.20 -4.52
N LYS A 308 -7.48 12.90 -5.66
CA LYS A 308 -6.30 13.43 -6.34
C LYS A 308 -5.56 14.48 -5.51
N GLU A 309 -6.23 15.14 -4.57
CA GLU A 309 -5.54 16.06 -3.67
C GLU A 309 -4.77 15.38 -2.54
N VAL A 310 -5.18 14.16 -2.14
CA VAL A 310 -4.46 13.33 -1.16
C VAL A 310 -3.54 12.30 -1.81
N THR A 311 -3.72 12.04 -3.10
CA THR A 311 -2.85 11.16 -3.89
C THR A 311 -1.82 12.03 -4.61
N PHE A 312 -0.56 11.96 -4.20
CA PHE A 312 0.47 12.75 -4.87
C PHE A 312 0.57 12.36 -6.36
N LYS A 313 0.29 13.31 -7.25
CA LYS A 313 0.49 13.15 -8.69
C LYS A 313 2.00 13.20 -8.97
N TYR A 314 2.61 12.09 -9.39
CA TYR A 314 4.04 12.06 -9.75
C TYR A 314 4.18 11.54 -11.18
N PRO A 315 4.22 12.43 -12.17
CA PRO A 315 4.30 12.01 -13.58
C PRO A 315 5.67 11.43 -13.98
N ASP A 316 6.73 11.65 -13.20
CA ASP A 316 8.05 11.02 -13.43
C ASP A 316 8.83 10.84 -12.11
N SER A 317 9.37 9.64 -11.91
CA SER A 317 10.32 9.30 -10.83
C SER A 317 11.45 10.33 -10.67
N ARG A 318 11.91 10.93 -11.76
CA ARG A 318 12.96 11.96 -11.76
C ARG A 318 12.50 13.29 -11.15
N VAL A 319 11.25 13.69 -11.43
CA VAL A 319 10.65 14.90 -10.89
C VAL A 319 10.47 14.77 -9.37
N LEU A 320 10.07 13.59 -8.89
CA LEU A 320 10.01 13.30 -7.45
C LEU A 320 11.39 13.38 -6.79
N ASP A 321 12.40 12.74 -7.39
CA ASP A 321 13.76 12.76 -6.87
C ASP A 321 14.31 14.19 -6.77
N LEU A 322 14.03 15.01 -7.79
CA LEU A 322 14.42 16.41 -7.81
C LEU A 322 13.64 17.26 -6.79
N ALA A 323 12.32 17.07 -6.66
CA ALA A 323 11.51 17.74 -5.66
C ALA A 323 12.03 17.44 -4.23
N GLN A 324 12.38 16.18 -3.98
CA GLN A 324 12.97 15.78 -2.71
C GLN A 324 14.36 16.38 -2.49
N ALA A 325 15.19 16.46 -3.53
CA ALA A 325 16.49 17.12 -3.47
C ALA A 325 16.34 18.60 -3.12
N LEU A 326 15.45 19.32 -3.81
CA LEU A 326 15.15 20.73 -3.56
C LEU A 326 14.65 20.97 -2.14
N ARG A 327 13.71 20.14 -1.64
CA ARG A 327 13.26 20.25 -0.25
C ARG A 327 14.40 20.08 0.75
N ARG A 328 15.27 19.08 0.51
CA ARG A 328 16.43 18.83 1.39
C ARG A 328 17.38 20.04 1.38
N ILE A 329 17.61 20.67 0.21
CA ILE A 329 18.41 21.88 0.03
C ILE A 329 17.78 23.08 0.75
N TYR A 330 16.48 23.30 0.56
CA TYR A 330 15.72 24.41 1.15
C TYR A 330 15.76 24.36 2.69
N GLU A 331 15.52 23.17 3.25
CA GLU A 331 15.56 22.92 4.70
C GLU A 331 16.42 21.69 5.06
N PRO A 332 17.72 21.92 5.33
CA PRO A 332 18.65 20.88 5.76
C PRO A 332 18.28 20.21 7.10
N ASN A 333 17.45 20.89 7.91
CA ASN A 333 16.95 20.41 9.21
C ASN A 333 15.59 19.69 9.12
N SER A 334 15.11 19.37 7.91
CA SER A 334 13.78 18.78 7.71
C SER A 334 13.56 17.42 8.38
N GLY A 335 14.55 16.82 9.04
CA GLY A 335 14.36 15.65 9.91
C GLY A 335 13.39 15.90 11.07
N LEU A 336 13.29 17.15 11.56
CA LEU A 336 12.50 17.52 12.74
C LEU A 336 11.05 17.91 12.45
N TYR A 337 10.68 18.17 11.20
CA TYR A 337 9.30 18.55 10.88
C TYR A 337 8.36 17.35 10.89
N PRO A 338 7.13 17.52 11.38
CA PRO A 338 6.11 16.50 11.18
C PRO A 338 5.80 16.32 9.67
N MET A 339 5.26 15.14 9.32
CA MET A 339 5.15 14.70 7.92
C MET A 339 4.18 15.55 7.09
N ASP A 340 3.23 16.21 7.74
CA ASP A 340 2.30 17.19 7.18
C ASP A 340 3.02 18.42 6.59
N GLN A 341 3.98 19.01 7.32
CA GLN A 341 4.78 20.12 6.83
C GLN A 341 5.71 19.68 5.70
N LYS A 342 6.27 18.47 5.80
CA LYS A 342 7.07 17.84 4.72
C LYS A 342 6.25 17.62 3.45
N ALA A 343 4.98 17.26 3.59
CA ALA A 343 4.04 17.08 2.48
C ALA A 343 3.66 18.43 1.84
N SER A 344 3.38 19.45 2.66
CA SER A 344 3.11 20.82 2.20
C SER A 344 4.30 21.41 1.41
N LEU A 345 5.51 21.29 1.95
CA LEU A 345 6.75 21.68 1.27
C LEU A 345 6.95 20.89 -0.03
N ASN A 346 6.78 19.57 -0.01
CA ASN A 346 6.84 18.76 -1.23
C ASN A 346 5.84 19.26 -2.28
N LYS A 347 4.60 19.60 -1.88
CA LYS A 347 3.58 20.14 -2.80
C LYS A 347 4.03 21.47 -3.40
N LYS A 348 4.64 22.36 -2.62
CA LYS A 348 5.26 23.61 -3.14
C LYS A 348 6.37 23.31 -4.15
N MET A 349 7.29 22.40 -3.85
CA MET A 349 8.37 22.00 -4.78
C MET A 349 7.83 21.40 -6.08
N LEU A 350 6.78 20.57 -5.99
CA LEU A 350 6.16 19.95 -7.16
C LEU A 350 5.41 20.96 -8.01
N LYS A 351 4.75 21.95 -7.38
CA LYS A 351 4.12 23.06 -8.11
C LYS A 351 5.16 23.82 -8.93
N LEU A 352 6.32 24.13 -8.34
CA LEU A 352 7.44 24.75 -9.05
C LEU A 352 7.92 23.91 -10.25
N LEU A 353 8.04 22.59 -10.07
CA LEU A 353 8.50 21.67 -11.13
C LEU A 353 7.46 21.44 -12.24
N SER A 354 6.17 21.63 -11.95
CA SER A 354 5.07 21.35 -12.88
C SER A 354 4.62 22.57 -13.69
N ASP A 355 5.19 23.75 -13.42
CA ASP A 355 4.85 24.98 -14.15
C ASP A 355 5.38 24.94 -15.59
N PRO A 356 4.52 25.01 -16.63
CA PRO A 356 4.93 24.99 -18.03
C PRO A 356 5.72 26.24 -18.45
N GLN A 357 5.56 27.37 -17.73
CA GLN A 357 6.22 28.66 -18.04
C GLN A 357 7.40 28.95 -17.10
N GLN A 358 8.26 27.96 -16.86
CA GLN A 358 9.46 28.18 -16.06
C GLN A 358 10.43 29.16 -16.75
N ASP A 359 10.72 30.25 -16.04
CA ASP A 359 11.82 31.17 -16.35
C ASP A 359 13.15 30.39 -16.50
N SER A 360 14.01 30.88 -17.39
CA SER A 360 15.38 30.40 -17.61
C SER A 360 16.17 30.19 -16.31
N ARG A 361 15.95 31.07 -15.31
CA ARG A 361 16.56 31.00 -13.97
C ARG A 361 16.10 29.79 -13.16
N VAL A 362 14.82 29.43 -13.25
CA VAL A 362 14.27 28.24 -12.59
C VAL A 362 14.88 26.99 -13.22
N LYS A 363 14.96 26.93 -14.56
CA LYS A 363 15.57 25.78 -15.27
C LYS A 363 17.05 25.58 -14.93
N SER A 364 17.83 26.66 -14.80
CA SER A 364 19.24 26.56 -14.40
C SER A 364 19.38 26.08 -12.95
N LEU A 365 18.58 26.61 -12.03
CA LEU A 365 18.58 26.17 -10.64
C LEU A 365 18.25 24.69 -10.51
N LEU A 366 17.20 24.23 -11.21
CA LEU A 366 16.80 22.83 -11.22
C LEU A 366 17.91 21.91 -11.72
N ARG A 367 18.64 22.31 -12.77
CA ARG A 367 19.80 21.57 -13.27
C ARG A 367 20.91 21.51 -12.23
N SER A 368 21.27 22.64 -11.63
CA SER A 368 22.33 22.70 -10.62
C SER A 368 21.99 21.94 -9.34
N ALA A 369 20.72 21.94 -8.93
CA ALA A 369 20.21 21.14 -7.81
C ALA A 369 20.28 19.63 -8.11
N ASN A 370 19.91 19.21 -9.33
CA ASN A 370 20.00 17.81 -9.76
C ASN A 370 21.45 17.32 -9.79
N GLU A 371 22.36 18.09 -10.40
CA GLU A 371 23.79 17.76 -10.42
C GLU A 371 24.38 17.64 -9.02
N TYR A 372 24.00 18.53 -8.12
CA TYR A 372 24.41 18.48 -6.73
C TYR A 372 23.89 17.22 -6.00
N ASP A 373 22.62 16.84 -6.20
CA ASP A 373 22.07 15.61 -5.60
C ASP A 373 22.76 14.35 -6.16
N LEU A 374 23.07 14.32 -7.46
CA LEU A 374 23.85 13.23 -8.08
C LEU A 374 25.26 13.14 -7.49
N GLN A 375 25.96 14.26 -7.29
CA GLN A 375 27.27 14.30 -6.64
C GLN A 375 27.22 13.77 -5.20
N LEU A 376 26.18 14.11 -4.43
CA LEU A 376 25.97 13.54 -3.09
C LEU A 376 25.75 12.03 -3.11
N ARG A 377 24.91 11.54 -4.04
CA ARG A 377 24.59 10.12 -4.18
C ARG A 377 25.81 9.30 -4.57
N ASP A 378 26.61 9.77 -5.52
CA ASP A 378 27.86 9.14 -5.95
C ASP A 378 28.85 8.98 -4.79
N GLN A 379 28.96 10.02 -3.96
CA GLN A 379 29.81 9.99 -2.77
C GLN A 379 29.18 9.23 -1.58
N GLY A 380 27.93 8.78 -1.71
CA GLY A 380 27.18 8.08 -0.66
C GLY A 380 26.92 8.90 0.59
N ILE A 381 26.88 10.23 0.46
CA ILE A 381 26.65 11.18 1.56
C ILE A 381 25.17 11.58 1.56
N GLN A 382 24.53 11.57 2.72
CA GLN A 382 23.16 12.08 2.85
C GLN A 382 23.15 13.59 3.01
N HIS A 383 22.10 14.25 2.51
CA HIS A 383 22.04 15.70 2.47
C HIS A 383 22.25 16.39 3.83
N HIS A 384 21.69 15.88 4.92
CA HIS A 384 21.90 16.46 6.25
C HIS A 384 23.34 16.29 6.77
N GLN A 385 24.10 15.32 6.24
CA GLN A 385 25.46 15.00 6.66
C GLN A 385 26.50 15.96 6.07
N ILE A 386 26.17 16.72 5.01
CA ILE A 386 27.11 17.69 4.42
C ILE A 386 27.57 18.75 5.43
N ARG A 387 26.79 18.99 6.51
CA ARG A 387 27.14 19.89 7.61
C ARG A 387 28.42 19.49 8.33
N TYR A 388 28.80 18.22 8.30
CA TYR A 388 30.08 17.76 8.85
C TYR A 388 31.27 18.43 8.15
N ALA A 389 31.11 18.95 6.93
CA ALA A 389 32.14 19.72 6.21
C ALA A 389 32.63 20.96 6.96
N ARG A 390 31.85 21.50 7.92
CA ARG A 390 32.24 22.64 8.75
C ARG A 390 33.20 22.28 9.88
N LEU A 391 33.34 20.99 10.20
CA LEU A 391 34.15 20.54 11.32
C LEU A 391 35.64 20.63 10.98
N SER A 392 36.45 20.99 11.98
CA SER A 392 37.90 20.81 11.86
C SER A 392 38.27 19.33 11.90
N TRP A 393 39.44 18.99 11.36
CA TRP A 393 39.90 17.59 11.29
C TRP A 393 40.00 16.93 12.69
N LYS A 394 40.42 17.69 13.71
CA LYS A 394 40.52 17.20 15.09
C LYS A 394 39.14 16.88 15.66
N HIS A 395 38.17 17.80 15.49
CA HIS A 395 36.80 17.57 15.95
C HIS A 395 36.13 16.41 15.21
N SER A 396 36.35 16.27 13.90
CA SER A 396 35.79 15.14 13.14
C SER A 396 36.39 13.80 13.57
N LEU A 397 37.67 13.77 13.94
CA LEU A 397 38.34 12.58 14.49
C LEU A 397 37.79 12.21 15.87
N VAL A 398 37.64 13.18 16.78
CA VAL A 398 37.01 12.94 18.10
C VAL A 398 35.58 12.42 17.94
N LEU A 399 34.79 13.04 17.06
CA LEU A 399 33.43 12.59 16.77
C LEU A 399 33.40 11.19 16.16
N LEU A 400 34.35 10.84 15.29
CA LEU A 400 34.45 9.49 14.73
C LEU A 400 34.64 8.44 15.84
N PHE A 401 35.58 8.65 16.75
CA PHE A 401 35.80 7.76 17.89
C PHE A 401 34.59 7.69 18.82
N PHE A 402 33.92 8.82 19.06
CA PHE A 402 32.70 8.85 19.84
C PHE A 402 31.56 8.05 19.19
N GLN A 403 31.38 8.14 17.86
CA GLN A 403 30.38 7.33 17.15
C GLN A 403 30.73 5.84 17.13
N LEU A 404 32.02 5.48 17.02
CA LEU A 404 32.48 4.10 17.16
C LEU A 404 32.22 3.56 18.56
N GLY A 405 32.51 4.34 19.61
CA GLY A 405 32.22 3.99 21.00
C GLY A 405 30.72 3.78 21.24
N LYS A 406 29.85 4.63 20.66
CA LYS A 406 28.39 4.43 20.69
C LYS A 406 27.96 3.14 20.00
N LEU A 407 28.52 2.81 18.83
CA LEU A 407 28.20 1.55 18.14
C LEU A 407 28.63 0.35 18.97
N LEU A 408 29.81 0.40 19.61
CA LEU A 408 30.26 -0.65 20.52
C LEU A 408 29.28 -0.81 21.69
N LEU A 409 28.88 0.30 22.32
CA LEU A 409 27.95 0.31 23.45
C LEU A 409 26.56 -0.27 23.10
N ILE A 410 26.06 0.02 21.89
CA ILE A 410 24.73 -0.42 21.45
C ILE A 410 24.77 -1.84 20.87
N SER A 411 25.94 -2.35 20.46
CA SER A 411 26.08 -3.65 19.82
C SER A 411 25.48 -4.83 20.61
N PRO A 412 25.60 -4.93 21.96
CA PRO A 412 24.98 -6.01 22.72
C PRO A 412 23.44 -5.98 22.69
N ALA A 413 22.83 -4.81 22.48
CA ALA A 413 21.38 -4.69 22.39
C ALA A 413 20.82 -5.08 21.01
N ILE A 414 21.65 -5.05 19.95
CA ILE A 414 21.23 -5.31 18.55
C ILE A 414 21.60 -6.71 18.10
N PHE A 415 22.83 -7.13 18.40
CA PHE A 415 23.40 -8.34 17.82
C PHE A 415 22.60 -9.61 18.15
N PRO A 416 22.17 -9.85 19.41
CA PRO A 416 21.41 -11.05 19.75
C PRO A 416 20.07 -11.14 19.01
N GLY A 417 19.28 -10.06 18.98
CA GLY A 417 17.98 -10.11 18.31
C GLY A 417 18.09 -10.14 16.78
N LEU A 418 19.11 -9.48 16.20
CA LEU A 418 19.39 -9.61 14.78
C LEU A 418 19.74 -11.07 14.43
N LEU A 419 20.59 -11.72 15.22
CA LEU A 419 20.98 -13.11 15.02
C LEU A 419 19.77 -14.05 15.12
N LEU A 420 18.97 -13.92 16.18
CA LEU A 420 17.76 -14.71 16.40
C LEU A 420 16.74 -14.54 15.26
N PHE A 421 16.63 -13.34 14.70
CA PHE A 421 15.64 -13.06 13.65
C PHE A 421 16.17 -13.23 12.21
N THR A 422 17.48 -13.48 12.04
CA THR A 422 18.11 -13.62 10.72
C THR A 422 17.43 -14.69 9.83
N PRO A 423 17.06 -15.89 10.33
CA PRO A 423 16.35 -16.88 9.50
C PRO A 423 15.04 -16.34 8.93
N VAL A 424 14.29 -15.56 9.73
CA VAL A 424 13.03 -14.93 9.30
C VAL A 424 13.30 -13.91 8.18
N LEU A 425 14.34 -13.08 8.32
CA LEU A 425 14.71 -12.09 7.28
C LEU A 425 15.08 -12.75 5.95
N ILE A 426 15.86 -13.84 6.01
CA ILE A 426 16.29 -14.58 4.81
C ILE A 426 15.07 -15.21 4.13
N LEU A 427 14.23 -15.92 4.88
CA LEU A 427 13.02 -16.57 4.36
C LEU A 427 12.04 -15.55 3.79
N ALA A 428 11.76 -14.47 4.52
CA ALA A 428 10.88 -13.40 4.09
C ALA A 428 11.38 -12.75 2.78
N ASN A 429 12.68 -12.48 2.67
CA ASN A 429 13.26 -11.91 1.45
C ASN A 429 13.23 -12.89 0.26
N SER A 430 13.48 -14.18 0.50
CA SER A 430 13.44 -15.21 -0.54
C SER A 430 12.01 -15.45 -1.06
N ILE A 431 11.05 -15.66 -0.15
CA ILE A 431 9.64 -15.91 -0.49
C ILE A 431 9.03 -14.70 -1.18
N SER A 432 9.25 -13.48 -0.65
CA SER A 432 8.70 -12.27 -1.25
C SER A 432 9.21 -12.02 -2.68
N LYS A 433 10.50 -12.25 -2.97
CA LYS A 433 11.05 -12.18 -4.33
C LYS A 433 10.42 -13.20 -5.28
N LYS A 434 10.22 -14.44 -4.84
CA LYS A 434 9.54 -15.47 -5.64
C LYS A 434 8.10 -15.06 -5.95
N LYS A 435 7.38 -14.51 -4.97
CA LYS A 435 5.99 -14.08 -5.13
C LYS A 435 5.83 -12.82 -5.97
N ALA A 436 6.77 -11.87 -5.90
CA ALA A 436 6.82 -10.70 -6.79
C ALA A 436 6.95 -11.12 -8.26
N LYS A 437 7.87 -12.04 -8.57
CA LYS A 437 8.03 -12.58 -9.94
C LYS A 437 6.74 -13.24 -10.46
N LEU A 438 6.06 -14.02 -9.63
CA LEU A 438 4.77 -14.63 -9.97
C LEU A 438 3.67 -13.59 -10.20
N ALA A 439 3.65 -12.50 -9.42
CA ALA A 439 2.67 -11.44 -9.54
C ALA A 439 2.82 -10.68 -10.87
N VAL A 440 4.05 -10.35 -11.27
CA VAL A 440 4.36 -9.72 -12.57
C VAL A 440 3.92 -10.63 -13.73
N ALA A 441 4.19 -11.94 -13.64
CA ALA A 441 3.78 -12.89 -14.68
C ALA A 441 2.25 -13.01 -14.87
N THR A 442 1.46 -12.63 -13.85
CA THR A 442 0.00 -12.85 -13.82
C THR A 442 -0.81 -11.60 -14.18
N SER A 443 -0.24 -10.39 -14.14
CA SER A 443 -1.00 -9.15 -14.27
C SER A 443 -0.31 -8.13 -15.18
N PRO A 444 -1.01 -7.56 -16.18
CA PRO A 444 -0.44 -6.56 -17.08
C PRO A 444 -0.15 -5.22 -16.38
N PHE A 445 -0.82 -4.92 -15.26
CA PHE A 445 -0.66 -3.67 -14.54
C PHE A 445 0.54 -3.66 -13.58
N LYS A 446 1.21 -4.81 -13.39
CA LYS A 446 2.32 -4.96 -12.44
C LYS A 446 3.65 -4.89 -13.17
N ILE A 447 4.41 -3.82 -12.93
CA ILE A 447 5.72 -3.62 -13.55
C ILE A 447 6.80 -4.43 -12.80
N GLN A 448 6.81 -4.35 -11.46
CA GLN A 448 7.85 -4.99 -10.64
C GLN A 448 7.27 -5.96 -9.59
N GLY A 449 5.97 -5.89 -9.30
CA GLY A 449 5.31 -6.71 -8.29
C GLY A 449 5.75 -6.34 -6.88
N LEU A 450 6.10 -5.08 -6.65
CA LEU A 450 6.52 -4.58 -5.33
C LEU A 450 5.34 -4.53 -4.36
N ASP A 451 4.14 -4.37 -4.89
CA ASP A 451 2.84 -4.36 -4.24
C ASP A 451 2.56 -5.59 -3.38
N VAL A 452 3.18 -6.74 -3.68
CA VAL A 452 3.02 -7.96 -2.87
C VAL A 452 4.19 -8.23 -1.92
N VAL A 453 5.31 -7.52 -2.06
CA VAL A 453 6.56 -7.81 -1.33
C VAL A 453 6.38 -7.57 0.16
N ALA A 454 5.80 -6.44 0.56
CA ALA A 454 5.58 -6.11 1.96
C ALA A 454 4.65 -7.13 2.63
N SER A 455 3.54 -7.49 1.97
CA SER A 455 2.58 -8.46 2.49
C SER A 455 3.23 -9.81 2.73
N TRP A 456 4.01 -10.32 1.76
CA TRP A 456 4.68 -11.61 1.92
C TRP A 456 5.78 -11.57 2.98
N LYS A 457 6.51 -10.48 3.13
CA LYS A 457 7.47 -10.32 4.23
C LYS A 457 6.78 -10.39 5.59
N THR A 458 5.67 -9.67 5.74
CA THR A 458 4.89 -9.63 6.98
C THR A 458 4.22 -10.98 7.27
N LEU A 459 3.62 -11.63 6.27
CA LEU A 459 2.99 -12.95 6.42
C LEU A 459 4.01 -14.03 6.75
N THR A 460 5.18 -14.02 6.09
CA THR A 460 6.27 -14.95 6.42
C THR A 460 6.77 -14.71 7.83
N ALA A 461 6.97 -13.45 8.25
CA ALA A 461 7.37 -13.15 9.63
C ALA A 461 6.33 -13.64 10.64
N MET A 462 5.04 -13.39 10.39
CA MET A 462 3.96 -13.81 11.28
C MET A 462 3.85 -15.34 11.40
N ALA A 463 4.10 -16.10 10.32
CA ALA A 463 4.04 -17.55 10.35
C ALA A 463 5.31 -18.20 10.93
N VAL A 464 6.49 -17.69 10.59
CA VAL A 464 7.78 -18.32 10.93
C VAL A 464 8.24 -17.93 12.34
N THR A 465 7.98 -16.70 12.79
CA THR A 465 8.47 -16.21 14.10
C THR A 465 7.97 -17.06 15.27
N PRO A 466 6.67 -17.38 15.40
CA PRO A 466 6.20 -18.21 16.51
C PRO A 466 6.85 -19.60 16.52
N PHE A 467 6.99 -20.24 15.35
CA PHE A 467 7.63 -21.55 15.23
C PHE A 467 9.11 -21.49 15.65
N LEU A 468 9.85 -20.50 15.15
CA LEU A 468 11.25 -20.33 15.43
C LEU A 468 11.51 -20.03 16.92
N TYR A 469 10.64 -19.24 17.55
CA TYR A 469 10.78 -18.85 18.95
C TYR A 469 10.37 -19.97 19.89
N SER A 470 9.36 -20.75 19.53
CA SER A 470 9.04 -22.00 20.23
C SER A 470 10.22 -22.97 20.17
N PHE A 471 10.89 -23.08 19.02
CA PHE A 471 12.10 -23.90 18.88
C PHE A 471 13.25 -23.40 19.77
N TYR A 472 13.56 -22.09 19.74
CA TYR A 472 14.60 -21.50 20.61
C TYR A 472 14.27 -21.64 22.09
N THR A 473 13.00 -21.46 22.45
CA THR A 473 12.53 -21.63 23.83
C THR A 473 12.64 -23.08 24.27
N ALA A 474 12.31 -24.05 23.41
CA ALA A 474 12.47 -25.47 23.70
C ALA A 474 13.95 -25.84 23.92
N LEU A 475 14.86 -25.32 23.10
CA LEU A 475 16.30 -25.52 23.28
C LEU A 475 16.81 -24.91 24.59
N LEU A 476 16.37 -23.69 24.91
CA LEU A 476 16.71 -23.00 26.15
C LEU A 476 16.19 -23.76 27.38
N THR A 477 14.96 -24.27 27.28
CA THR A 477 14.32 -25.06 28.35
C THR A 477 15.02 -26.40 28.53
N TYR A 478 15.39 -27.08 27.44
CA TYR A 478 16.18 -28.31 27.48
C TYR A 478 17.53 -28.09 28.16
N TRP A 479 18.23 -27.01 27.79
CA TRP A 479 19.50 -26.66 28.41
C TRP A 479 19.37 -26.32 29.89
N ALA A 480 18.26 -25.66 30.29
CA ALA A 480 17.94 -25.39 31.69
C ALA A 480 17.74 -26.67 32.51
N ILE A 481 17.07 -27.68 31.95
CA ILE A 481 16.84 -28.97 32.63
C ILE A 481 18.16 -29.71 32.84
N GLN A 482 19.03 -29.74 31.83
CA GLN A 482 20.29 -30.50 31.89
C GLN A 482 21.32 -29.88 32.84
N ASN A 483 21.45 -28.55 32.84
CA ASN A 483 22.57 -27.89 33.52
C ASN A 483 22.16 -26.82 34.53
N GLN A 484 20.85 -26.63 34.79
CA GLN A 484 20.34 -25.56 35.65
C GLN A 484 20.89 -24.17 35.27
N PHE A 485 21.19 -23.96 33.98
CA PHE A 485 21.92 -22.78 33.48
C PHE A 485 23.24 -22.55 34.23
N CYS A 486 24.10 -23.57 34.25
CA CYS A 486 25.36 -23.55 34.99
C CYS A 486 25.18 -23.28 36.50
N GLY A 487 24.09 -23.77 37.09
CA GLY A 487 23.78 -23.63 38.52
C GLY A 487 23.13 -22.30 38.93
N VAL A 488 22.76 -21.43 37.98
CA VAL A 488 22.12 -20.13 38.27
C VAL A 488 20.64 -20.29 38.63
N LEU A 489 19.95 -21.31 38.09
CA LEU A 489 18.53 -21.52 38.36
C LEU A 489 18.30 -22.50 39.53
N PRO A 490 17.38 -22.17 40.47
CA PRO A 490 16.93 -23.09 41.52
C PRO A 490 16.46 -24.44 40.97
N LYS A 491 16.75 -25.52 41.70
CA LYS A 491 16.40 -26.90 41.32
C LYS A 491 14.90 -27.15 41.18
N ASP A 492 14.08 -26.39 41.93
CA ASP A 492 12.63 -26.59 42.03
C ASP A 492 11.81 -25.76 41.04
N ILE A 493 12.46 -25.05 40.11
CA ILE A 493 11.74 -24.21 39.16
C ILE A 493 10.93 -25.08 38.18
N ARG A 494 9.64 -24.74 38.05
CA ARG A 494 8.75 -25.37 37.08
C ARG A 494 9.23 -25.07 35.66
N VAL A 495 9.45 -26.11 34.88
CA VAL A 495 9.88 -26.05 33.47
C VAL A 495 9.00 -25.11 32.64
N GLY A 496 7.68 -25.09 32.89
CA GLY A 496 6.75 -24.20 32.21
C GLY A 496 7.03 -22.70 32.44
N ILE A 497 7.58 -22.33 33.59
CA ILE A 497 7.98 -20.94 33.88
C ILE A 497 9.21 -20.57 33.06
N VAL A 498 10.21 -21.47 32.98
CA VAL A 498 11.41 -21.26 32.16
C VAL A 498 11.04 -21.06 30.69
N ALA A 499 10.13 -21.90 30.17
CA ALA A 499 9.64 -21.78 28.80
C ALA A 499 8.89 -20.44 28.59
N ALA A 500 7.97 -20.07 29.48
CA ALA A 500 7.22 -18.82 29.36
C ALA A 500 8.12 -17.59 29.42
N VAL A 501 9.02 -17.52 30.40
CA VAL A 501 9.98 -16.42 30.56
C VAL A 501 10.94 -16.38 29.38
N GLY A 502 11.46 -17.53 28.93
CA GLY A 502 12.35 -17.64 27.78
C GLY A 502 11.71 -17.10 26.50
N PHE A 503 10.46 -17.47 26.22
CA PHE A 503 9.74 -16.99 25.06
C PHE A 503 9.57 -15.46 25.09
N ILE A 504 9.11 -14.92 26.22
CA ILE A 504 8.93 -13.47 26.41
C ILE A 504 10.27 -12.74 26.26
N LEU A 505 11.32 -13.24 26.92
CA LEU A 505 12.65 -12.63 26.89
C LEU A 505 13.22 -12.58 25.47
N LEU A 506 13.15 -13.68 24.71
CA LEU A 506 13.62 -13.72 23.33
C LEU A 506 12.83 -12.76 22.42
N SER A 507 11.51 -12.65 22.62
CA SER A 507 10.65 -11.69 21.91
C SER A 507 11.04 -10.25 22.24
N VAL A 508 11.25 -9.93 23.51
CA VAL A 508 11.66 -8.58 23.95
C VAL A 508 13.05 -8.23 23.41
N ILE A 509 14.03 -9.13 23.48
CA ILE A 509 15.39 -8.93 22.93
C ILE A 509 15.31 -8.54 21.45
N THR A 510 14.50 -9.26 20.67
CA THR A 510 14.37 -8.98 19.24
C THR A 510 13.63 -7.69 18.96
N PHE A 511 12.58 -7.39 19.72
CA PHE A 511 11.87 -6.12 19.62
C PHE A 511 12.79 -4.92 19.91
N VAL A 512 13.58 -5.00 20.99
CA VAL A 512 14.59 -3.99 21.36
C VAL A 512 15.67 -3.87 20.28
N SER A 513 16.12 -4.99 19.71
CA SER A 513 17.09 -4.98 18.60
C SER A 513 16.56 -4.24 17.37
N PHE A 514 15.27 -4.36 17.04
CA PHE A 514 14.68 -3.58 15.94
C PHE A 514 14.54 -2.10 16.26
N LEU A 515 14.13 -1.77 17.49
CA LEU A 515 13.97 -0.38 17.91
C LEU A 515 15.32 0.36 17.90
N THR A 516 16.36 -0.29 18.41
CA THR A 516 17.72 0.27 18.48
C THR A 516 18.48 0.17 17.15
N GLY A 517 18.12 -0.79 16.30
CA GLY A 517 18.74 -1.01 15.00
C GLY A 517 18.69 0.20 14.08
N ASP A 518 17.59 0.96 14.09
CA ASP A 518 17.48 2.19 13.30
C ASP A 518 18.50 3.26 13.73
N TYR A 519 18.69 3.42 15.03
CA TYR A 519 19.68 4.34 15.60
C TYR A 519 21.09 3.90 15.23
N ALA A 520 21.39 2.61 15.32
CA ALA A 520 22.70 2.09 14.92
C ALA A 520 22.96 2.25 13.41
N VAL A 521 21.97 2.03 12.56
CA VAL A 521 22.10 2.28 11.11
C VAL A 521 22.34 3.76 10.82
N ALA A 522 21.65 4.67 11.52
CA ALA A 522 21.89 6.11 11.39
C ALA A 522 23.32 6.49 11.84
N THR A 523 23.77 5.92 12.96
CA THR A 523 25.11 6.11 13.51
C THR A 523 26.19 5.56 12.58
N LEU A 524 26.01 4.35 12.05
CA LEU A 524 26.92 3.72 11.08
C LEU A 524 27.04 4.56 9.81
N LYS A 525 25.92 5.07 9.30
CA LYS A 525 25.91 5.98 8.13
C LYS A 525 26.62 7.30 8.41
N SER A 526 26.73 7.75 9.67
CA SER A 526 27.47 8.96 10.03
C SER A 526 28.99 8.78 9.99
N LEU A 527 29.51 7.54 10.02
CA LEU A 527 30.95 7.28 9.98
C LEU A 527 31.56 7.67 8.62
N ARG A 528 30.87 7.38 7.51
CA ARG A 528 31.37 7.64 6.15
C ARG A 528 31.78 9.10 5.92
N PRO A 529 30.94 10.12 6.17
CA PRO A 529 31.36 11.51 6.01
C PRO A 529 32.49 11.91 6.97
N LEU A 530 32.52 11.37 8.19
CA LEU A 530 33.61 11.63 9.15
C LEU A 530 34.95 11.04 8.69
N LEU A 531 34.93 9.85 8.09
CA LEU A 531 36.10 9.22 7.47
C LEU A 531 36.58 10.00 6.23
N MET A 532 35.66 10.54 5.42
CA MET A 532 36.02 11.39 4.28
C MET A 532 36.74 12.66 4.71
N LEU A 533 36.40 13.24 5.87
CA LEU A 533 37.10 14.42 6.40
C LEU A 533 38.55 14.14 6.78
N GLN A 534 38.94 12.88 7.00
CA GLN A 534 40.32 12.51 7.32
C GLN A 534 41.24 12.59 6.09
N ARG A 535 40.67 12.51 4.87
CA ARG A 535 41.43 12.59 3.61
C ARG A 535 41.39 14.02 3.08
N ARG A 536 42.55 14.66 2.86
CA ARG A 536 42.65 16.05 2.38
C ARG A 536 41.81 16.32 1.12
N ARG A 537 41.90 15.45 0.11
CA ARG A 537 41.15 15.57 -1.16
C ARG A 537 39.63 15.51 -0.95
N SER A 538 39.15 14.52 -0.20
CA SER A 538 37.73 14.33 0.08
C SER A 538 37.17 15.42 1.01
N SER A 539 37.98 15.93 1.94
CA SER A 539 37.64 17.07 2.79
C SER A 539 37.46 18.36 1.98
N LYS A 540 38.30 18.60 0.97
CA LYS A 540 38.12 19.73 0.04
C LYS A 540 36.82 19.58 -0.76
N GLN A 541 36.59 18.41 -1.34
CA GLN A 541 35.35 18.11 -2.08
C GLN A 541 34.08 18.31 -1.22
N MET A 542 34.07 17.84 0.03
CA MET A 542 32.93 18.07 0.93
C MET A 542 32.71 19.55 1.25
N ARG A 543 33.78 20.34 1.38
CA ARG A 543 33.67 21.80 1.58
C ARG A 543 33.14 22.50 0.34
N ASP A 544 33.59 22.11 -0.85
CA ASP A 544 33.09 22.65 -2.12
C ASP A 544 31.60 22.36 -2.28
N MET A 545 31.16 21.14 -1.94
CA MET A 545 29.75 20.74 -1.95
C MET A 545 28.91 21.48 -0.90
N TYR A 546 29.47 21.74 0.30
CA TYR A 546 28.80 22.55 1.32
C TYR A 546 28.61 24.00 0.83
N ASN A 547 29.63 24.58 0.21
CA ASN A 547 29.53 25.91 -0.38
C ASN A 547 28.47 25.96 -1.50
N LYS A 548 28.47 24.97 -2.41
CA LYS A 548 27.46 24.84 -3.47
C LYS A 548 26.04 24.72 -2.90
N GLN A 549 25.85 23.94 -1.84
CA GLN A 549 24.57 23.84 -1.14
C GLN A 549 24.11 25.19 -0.59
N SER A 550 25.00 25.97 0.02
CA SER A 550 24.65 27.26 0.62
C SER A 550 24.21 28.32 -0.41
N VAL A 551 24.72 28.21 -1.64
CA VAL A 551 24.32 29.05 -2.78
C VAL A 551 22.94 28.61 -3.27
N LEU A 552 22.79 27.31 -3.58
CA LEU A 552 21.51 26.74 -4.01
C LEU A 552 20.40 26.95 -2.98
N GLN A 553 20.69 26.84 -1.70
CA GLN A 553 19.71 27.07 -0.64
C GLN A 553 19.20 28.52 -0.64
N ARG A 554 20.07 29.51 -0.88
CA ARG A 554 19.67 30.91 -1.00
C ARG A 554 18.78 31.13 -2.22
N GLU A 555 19.18 30.57 -3.37
CA GLU A 555 18.39 30.68 -4.62
C GLU A 555 17.01 30.02 -4.49
N VAL A 556 16.93 28.82 -3.91
CA VAL A 556 15.65 28.13 -3.68
C VAL A 556 14.77 28.90 -2.70
N ARG A 557 15.35 29.48 -1.63
CA ARG A 557 14.58 30.31 -0.68
C ARG A 557 14.01 31.56 -1.32
N VAL A 558 14.80 32.28 -2.11
CA VAL A 558 14.33 33.45 -2.85
C VAL A 558 13.13 33.07 -3.73
N LEU A 559 13.17 31.95 -4.45
CA LEU A 559 12.06 31.55 -5.32
C LEU A 559 10.79 31.07 -4.58
N ILE A 560 10.91 30.60 -3.34
CA ILE A 560 9.80 29.96 -2.61
C ILE A 560 9.20 30.89 -1.55
N ASP A 561 10.03 31.74 -0.93
CA ASP A 561 9.62 32.67 0.12
C ASP A 561 9.23 34.05 -0.43
N LEU A 562 9.53 34.35 -1.71
CA LEU A 562 8.92 35.51 -2.36
C LEU A 562 7.40 35.29 -2.38
N PRO A 563 6.60 36.28 -1.92
CA PRO A 563 5.16 36.24 -2.15
C PRO A 563 4.99 36.13 -3.65
N SER A 564 4.22 35.14 -4.11
CA SER A 564 3.67 35.17 -5.44
C SER A 564 3.04 36.54 -5.60
N CYS A 565 3.67 37.41 -6.40
CA CYS A 565 3.03 38.64 -6.84
C CYS A 565 1.77 38.20 -7.59
N GLU A 566 0.64 38.23 -6.88
CA GLU A 566 -0.68 38.28 -7.48
C GLU A 566 -0.87 39.63 -8.18
#